data_AF-A0A8J4E578-F1
#
_entry.id   AF-A0A8J4E578-F1
#
_cell.length_a   1.000
_cell.length_b   1.000
_cell.length_c   1.000
_cell.angle_alpha   90.00
_cell.angle_beta   90.00
_cell.angle_gamma   90.00
#
_symmetry.space_group_name_H-M   'P 1'
#
loop_
_entity.id
_entity.type
_entity.pdbx_description
1 polymer ?
#
loop_
_entity_poly.entity_id
_entity_poly.type
_entity_poly.pdbx_seq_one_letter_code
_entity_poly.pdbx_strand_id
1 'polypeptide(L)'
;MDDAYAVLTDDERYRMPAVGPAESGIGWLRATVARFSDGPAHRRRRAYAVAMLADLDPRALARDAATETAALLERIDTPGTDLMTAVARPVPVTVLGRALGVHDDDLAARIAAAARAYQPDHDGGPAADRCADDAVDALAAGDASEESAARIGLLVQACEATAALVRDGMRAGSVEAALRGGPPVPRTRRVRAGVVVPVDLSEHPFGAGPHACPGQEHALAIASAMVNLLWPKAFFFRY
;
A
#
# COMPACT_ATOMS: atom_id res chain seq x y z
N MET A 1 9.52 -20.88 -18.28
CA MET A 1 8.81 -19.93 -17.41
C MET A 1 9.36 -18.57 -17.80
N ASP A 2 8.51 -17.63 -18.19
CA ASP A 2 9.00 -16.31 -18.60
C ASP A 2 9.68 -15.65 -17.39
N ASP A 3 10.82 -14.98 -17.64
CA ASP A 3 11.54 -14.24 -16.61
C ASP A 3 10.65 -13.15 -16.00
N ALA A 4 10.70 -12.96 -14.67
CA ALA A 4 9.83 -12.03 -13.95
C ALA A 4 9.98 -10.60 -14.48
N TYR A 5 11.21 -10.18 -14.79
CA TYR A 5 11.47 -8.88 -15.40
C TYR A 5 10.73 -8.73 -16.73
N ALA A 6 10.85 -9.71 -17.63
CA ALA A 6 10.19 -9.69 -18.93
C ALA A 6 8.66 -9.59 -18.80
N VAL A 7 8.05 -10.34 -17.87
CA VAL A 7 6.61 -10.28 -17.61
C VAL A 7 6.16 -8.92 -17.07
N LEU A 8 7.02 -8.24 -16.31
CA LEU A 8 6.72 -6.93 -15.71
C LEU A 8 6.92 -5.76 -16.69
N THR A 9 7.78 -5.91 -17.71
CA THR A 9 8.13 -4.83 -18.64
C THR A 9 7.43 -4.89 -20.00
N ASP A 10 6.97 -6.07 -20.43
CA ASP A 10 6.30 -6.27 -21.73
C ASP A 10 4.76 -6.10 -21.59
N ASP A 11 4.32 -4.84 -21.46
CA ASP A 11 2.91 -4.46 -21.32
C ASP A 11 2.06 -4.71 -22.59
N GLU A 12 2.68 -5.06 -23.72
CA GLU A 12 1.97 -5.48 -24.94
C GLU A 12 1.50 -6.93 -24.82
N ARG A 13 2.36 -7.79 -24.27
CA ARG A 13 2.11 -9.22 -24.12
C ARG A 13 1.46 -9.61 -22.79
N TYR A 14 1.74 -8.85 -21.73
CA TYR A 14 1.26 -9.10 -20.37
C TYR A 14 0.49 -7.90 -19.86
N ARG A 15 -0.82 -8.09 -19.68
CA ARG A 15 -1.75 -7.02 -19.26
C ARG A 15 -2.10 -7.14 -17.79
N MET A 16 -2.62 -6.07 -17.21
CA MET A 16 -3.29 -6.16 -15.92
C MET A 16 -4.57 -6.99 -16.02
N PRO A 17 -4.92 -7.79 -14.99
CA PRO A 17 -6.26 -8.37 -14.88
C PRO A 17 -7.33 -7.27 -14.99
N ALA A 18 -8.34 -7.51 -15.82
CA ALA A 18 -9.41 -6.56 -16.04
C ALA A 18 -10.28 -6.41 -14.78
N VAL A 19 -10.64 -5.17 -14.46
CA VAL A 19 -11.60 -4.83 -13.42
C VAL A 19 -12.83 -4.23 -14.11
N GLY A 20 -14.03 -4.69 -13.73
CA GLY A 20 -15.27 -4.14 -14.25
C GLY A 20 -15.49 -2.68 -13.82
N PRO A 21 -16.22 -1.88 -14.61
CA PRO A 21 -16.56 -0.51 -14.21
C PRO A 21 -17.51 -0.50 -13.01
N ALA A 22 -17.39 0.53 -12.18
CA ALA A 22 -18.29 0.80 -11.06
C ALA A 22 -18.29 2.32 -10.76
N GLU A 23 -19.41 2.81 -10.24
CA GLU A 23 -19.64 4.24 -10.01
C GLU A 23 -19.27 4.69 -8.58
N SER A 24 -19.24 3.76 -7.62
CA SER A 24 -18.90 4.03 -6.22
C SER A 24 -18.17 2.85 -5.55
N GLY A 25 -17.76 3.05 -4.30
CA GLY A 25 -17.17 2.03 -3.44
C GLY A 25 -15.83 1.47 -3.93
N ILE A 26 -15.47 0.30 -3.42
CA ILE A 26 -14.20 -0.36 -3.73
C ILE A 26 -14.09 -0.74 -5.21
N GLY A 27 -15.23 -1.00 -5.86
CA GLY A 27 -15.33 -1.22 -7.30
C GLY A 27 -14.85 0.00 -8.09
N TRP A 28 -15.37 1.19 -7.77
CA TRP A 28 -14.95 2.44 -8.42
C TRP A 28 -13.46 2.70 -8.22
N LEU A 29 -12.95 2.51 -6.99
CA LEU A 29 -11.53 2.70 -6.71
C LEU A 29 -10.68 1.80 -7.61
N ARG A 30 -10.97 0.49 -7.64
CA ARG A 30 -10.23 -0.47 -8.47
C ARG A 30 -10.31 -0.13 -9.97
N ALA A 31 -11.47 0.31 -10.45
CA ALA A 31 -11.66 0.68 -11.86
C ALA A 31 -10.94 1.98 -12.25
N THR A 32 -10.54 2.81 -11.27
CA THR A 32 -10.05 4.18 -11.48
C THR A 32 -8.56 4.35 -11.15
N VAL A 33 -7.98 3.48 -10.31
CA VAL A 33 -6.54 3.53 -9.98
C VAL A 33 -5.64 3.03 -11.12
N ALA A 34 -4.40 3.52 -11.14
CA ALA A 34 -3.37 3.06 -12.08
C ALA A 34 -3.05 1.56 -11.94
N ARG A 35 -3.08 1.02 -10.71
CA ARG A 35 -2.66 -0.37 -10.39
C ARG A 35 -3.34 -1.43 -11.25
N PHE A 36 -4.59 -1.21 -11.66
CA PHE A 36 -5.39 -2.16 -12.44
C PHE A 36 -5.69 -1.66 -13.86
N SER A 37 -4.88 -0.74 -14.36
CA SER A 37 -5.03 -0.13 -15.68
C SER A 37 -3.83 -0.45 -16.57
N ASP A 38 -4.00 -0.37 -17.90
CA ASP A 38 -2.90 -0.41 -18.86
C ASP A 38 -2.95 0.79 -19.84
N GLY A 39 -1.88 0.96 -20.62
CA GLY A 39 -1.85 1.88 -21.75
C GLY A 39 -2.10 3.35 -21.40
N PRO A 40 -2.84 4.11 -22.23
CA PRO A 40 -3.09 5.54 -21.99
C PRO A 40 -3.81 5.85 -20.67
N ALA A 41 -4.77 5.01 -20.26
CA ALA A 41 -5.48 5.17 -18.99
C ALA A 41 -4.52 5.01 -17.81
N HIS A 42 -3.68 3.97 -17.83
CA HIS A 42 -2.63 3.78 -16.82
C HIS A 42 -1.71 5.00 -16.73
N ARG A 43 -1.18 5.50 -17.85
CA ARG A 43 -0.27 6.65 -17.85
C ARG A 43 -0.90 7.88 -17.21
N ARG A 44 -2.15 8.19 -17.58
CA ARG A 44 -2.89 9.34 -17.02
C ARG A 44 -3.14 9.18 -15.50
N ARG A 45 -3.67 8.03 -15.08
CA ARG A 45 -3.97 7.75 -13.66
C ARG A 45 -2.72 7.70 -12.80
N ARG A 46 -1.63 7.14 -13.34
CA ARG A 46 -0.32 7.08 -12.67
C ARG A 46 0.28 8.48 -12.47
N ALA A 47 0.07 9.39 -13.43
CA ALA A 47 0.61 10.74 -13.35
C ALA A 47 0.13 11.48 -12.09
N TYR A 48 -1.14 11.32 -11.68
CA TYR A 48 -1.64 11.89 -10.42
C TYR A 48 -0.87 11.36 -9.20
N ALA A 49 -0.71 10.04 -9.09
CA ALA A 49 0.00 9.43 -7.96
C ALA A 49 1.48 9.84 -7.92
N VAL A 50 2.15 9.90 -9.09
CA VAL A 50 3.56 10.34 -9.19
C VAL A 50 3.71 11.81 -8.85
N ALA A 51 2.81 12.68 -9.33
CA ALA A 51 2.84 14.11 -9.01
C ALA A 51 2.68 14.35 -7.51
N MET A 52 1.69 13.70 -6.88
CA MET A 52 1.49 13.76 -5.43
C MET A 52 2.73 13.35 -4.66
N LEU A 53 3.35 12.21 -5.03
CA LEU A 53 4.55 11.71 -4.34
C LEU A 53 5.78 12.59 -4.58
N ALA A 54 5.91 13.22 -5.75
CA ALA A 54 7.03 14.09 -6.08
C ALA A 54 7.09 15.34 -5.18
N ASP A 55 5.95 15.80 -4.67
CA ASP A 55 5.84 16.94 -3.77
C ASP A 55 6.16 16.57 -2.30
N LEU A 56 6.25 15.28 -1.96
CA LEU A 56 6.51 14.82 -0.60
C LEU A 56 7.99 14.52 -0.38
N ASP A 57 8.60 15.14 0.63
CA ASP A 57 9.95 14.82 1.10
C ASP A 57 9.97 13.51 1.92
N PRO A 58 10.62 12.42 1.46
CA PRO A 58 10.70 11.18 2.21
C PRO A 58 11.35 11.34 3.60
N ARG A 59 12.26 12.31 3.78
CA ARG A 59 12.89 12.58 5.09
C ARG A 59 11.95 13.27 6.06
N ALA A 60 11.03 14.10 5.58
CA ALA A 60 9.96 14.65 6.40
C ALA A 60 9.01 13.52 6.86
N LEU A 61 8.58 12.67 5.93
CA LEU A 61 7.73 11.51 6.25
C LEU A 61 8.39 10.55 7.25
N ALA A 62 9.70 10.32 7.14
CA ALA A 62 10.44 9.51 8.11
C ALA A 62 10.42 10.11 9.52
N ARG A 63 10.58 11.44 9.64
CA ARG A 63 10.51 12.14 10.94
C ARG A 63 9.11 12.03 11.53
N ASP A 64 8.08 12.29 10.72
CA ASP A 64 6.68 12.22 11.15
C ASP A 64 6.30 10.79 11.56
N ALA A 65 6.78 9.78 10.84
CA ALA A 65 6.60 8.38 11.20
C ALA A 65 7.26 8.02 12.53
N ALA A 66 8.48 8.51 12.81
CA ALA A 66 9.13 8.30 14.09
C ALA A 66 8.34 8.95 15.24
N THR A 67 7.88 10.19 15.06
CA THR A 67 7.06 10.91 16.04
C THR A 67 5.74 10.20 16.31
N GLU A 68 5.00 9.82 15.25
CA GLU A 68 3.71 9.13 15.39
C GLU A 68 3.88 7.75 16.06
N THR A 69 4.93 7.01 15.69
CA THR A 69 5.25 5.71 16.31
C THR A 69 5.53 5.88 17.80
N ALA A 70 6.36 6.84 18.19
CA ALA A 70 6.67 7.09 19.60
C ALA A 70 5.40 7.45 20.40
N ALA A 71 4.56 8.35 19.87
CA ALA A 71 3.32 8.74 20.52
C ALA A 71 2.34 7.58 20.69
N LEU A 72 2.24 6.68 19.71
CA LEU A 72 1.43 5.46 19.83
C LEU A 72 2.00 4.50 20.88
N LEU A 73 3.32 4.29 20.91
CA LEU A 73 3.97 3.42 21.90
C LEU A 73 3.77 3.92 23.34
N GLU A 74 3.79 5.23 23.58
CA GLU A 74 3.52 5.82 24.91
C GLU A 74 2.09 5.55 25.39
N ARG A 75 1.14 5.36 24.47
CA ARG A 75 -0.26 5.05 24.78
C ARG A 75 -0.53 3.56 24.98
N ILE A 76 0.41 2.68 24.64
CA ILE A 76 0.23 1.24 24.84
C ILE A 76 0.49 0.93 26.32
N ASP A 77 -0.59 0.75 27.07
CA ASP A 77 -0.59 0.38 28.48
C ASP A 77 -0.90 -1.11 28.71
N THR A 78 -1.45 -1.78 27.69
CA THR A 78 -1.97 -3.13 27.77
C THR A 78 -0.93 -4.15 27.28
N PRO A 79 -0.44 -5.05 28.16
CA PRO A 79 0.46 -6.12 27.76
C PRO A 79 -0.14 -7.01 26.68
N GLY A 80 0.66 -7.39 25.67
CA GLY A 80 0.23 -8.26 24.59
C GLY A 80 -0.56 -7.57 23.47
N THR A 81 -0.62 -6.23 23.47
CA THR A 81 -1.13 -5.44 22.34
C THR A 81 -0.42 -5.83 21.05
N ASP A 82 -1.20 -6.10 20.00
CA ASP A 82 -0.69 -6.38 18.66
C ASP A 82 -0.16 -5.10 18.00
N LEU A 83 1.18 -5.00 17.87
CA LEU A 83 1.81 -3.84 17.23
C LEU A 83 1.41 -3.68 15.77
N MET A 84 1.04 -4.76 15.09
CA MET A 84 0.66 -4.67 13.68
C MET A 84 -0.60 -3.84 13.52
N THR A 85 -1.58 -4.09 14.39
CA THR A 85 -2.85 -3.36 14.41
C THR A 85 -2.70 -1.99 15.07
N ALA A 86 -1.95 -1.89 16.17
CA ALA A 86 -1.83 -0.65 16.93
C ALA A 86 -0.87 0.39 16.32
N VAL A 87 0.14 -0.04 15.56
CA VAL A 87 1.25 0.82 15.11
C VAL A 87 1.64 0.61 13.64
N ALA A 88 1.96 -0.62 13.23
CA ALA A 88 2.58 -0.86 11.93
C ALA A 88 1.67 -0.52 10.74
N ARG A 89 0.35 -0.75 10.85
CA ARG A 89 -0.64 -0.35 9.83
C ARG A 89 -1.06 1.11 9.93
N PRO A 90 -1.39 1.66 11.12
CA PRO A 90 -1.87 3.04 11.20
C PRO A 90 -0.81 4.08 10.82
N VAL A 91 0.45 3.93 11.27
CA VAL A 91 1.47 4.98 11.10
C VAL A 91 1.72 5.33 9.62
N PRO A 92 1.99 4.40 8.69
CA PRO A 92 2.21 4.74 7.29
C PRO A 92 1.02 5.46 6.65
N VAL A 93 -0.19 5.01 6.98
CA VAL A 93 -1.43 5.59 6.44
C VAL A 93 -1.65 7.00 6.96
N THR A 94 -1.52 7.20 8.27
CA THR A 94 -1.75 8.50 8.90
C THR A 94 -0.71 9.53 8.48
N VAL A 95 0.57 9.15 8.43
CA VAL A 95 1.66 10.04 7.99
C VAL A 95 1.49 10.44 6.54
N LEU A 96 1.29 9.46 5.65
CA LEU A 96 1.10 9.73 4.23
C LEU A 96 -0.20 10.51 3.97
N GLY A 97 -1.27 10.20 4.70
CA GLY A 97 -2.57 10.88 4.60
C GLY A 97 -2.47 12.36 4.96
N ARG A 98 -1.85 12.70 6.09
CA ARG A 98 -1.62 14.10 6.48
C ARG A 98 -0.79 14.84 5.44
N ALA A 99 0.27 14.22 4.93
CA ALA A 99 1.13 14.81 3.91
C ALA A 99 0.39 15.04 2.58
N LEU A 100 -0.60 14.21 2.26
CA LEU A 100 -1.49 14.36 1.10
C LEU A 100 -2.69 15.28 1.35
N GLY A 101 -2.79 15.92 2.51
CA GLY A 101 -3.88 16.83 2.87
C GLY A 101 -5.20 16.14 3.23
N VAL A 102 -5.16 14.86 3.62
CA VAL A 102 -6.35 14.13 4.08
C VAL A 102 -6.60 14.43 5.56
N HIS A 103 -7.75 15.01 5.85
CA HIS A 103 -8.20 15.34 7.19
C HIS A 103 -9.38 14.43 7.58
N ASP A 104 -9.06 13.25 8.12
CA ASP A 104 -10.04 12.26 8.59
C ASP A 104 -9.50 11.59 9.86
N ASP A 105 -10.24 11.72 10.96
CA ASP A 105 -9.86 11.15 12.25
C ASP A 105 -9.91 9.61 12.25
N ASP A 106 -10.73 9.01 11.37
CA ASP A 106 -10.90 7.56 11.19
C ASP A 106 -10.05 7.03 10.03
N LEU A 107 -9.14 7.83 9.46
CA LEU A 107 -8.41 7.51 8.23
C LEU A 107 -7.79 6.11 8.23
N ALA A 108 -7.05 5.77 9.29
CA ALA A 108 -6.39 4.48 9.39
C ALA A 108 -7.39 3.30 9.39
N ALA A 109 -8.54 3.47 10.05
CA ALA A 109 -9.59 2.45 10.11
C ALA A 109 -10.28 2.27 8.75
N ARG A 110 -10.62 3.37 8.06
CA ARG A 110 -11.23 3.33 6.73
C ARG A 110 -10.29 2.71 5.70
N ILE A 111 -9.02 3.10 5.71
CA ILE A 111 -8.02 2.52 4.81
C ILE A 111 -7.79 1.04 5.11
N ALA A 112 -7.79 0.62 6.38
CA ALA A 112 -7.71 -0.80 6.72
C ALA A 112 -8.92 -1.60 6.20
N ALA A 113 -10.13 -1.04 6.28
CA ALA A 113 -11.33 -1.65 5.70
C ALA A 113 -11.23 -1.78 4.17
N ALA A 114 -10.86 -0.71 3.47
CA ALA A 114 -10.67 -0.71 2.02
C ALA A 114 -9.54 -1.67 1.59
N ALA A 115 -8.42 -1.71 2.31
CA ALA A 115 -7.28 -2.56 2.00
C ALA A 115 -7.62 -4.05 2.04
N ARG A 116 -8.47 -4.48 2.98
CA ARG A 116 -8.95 -5.88 3.08
C ARG A 116 -9.68 -6.32 1.82
N ALA A 117 -10.46 -5.43 1.21
CA ALA A 117 -11.17 -5.71 -0.03
C ALA A 117 -10.45 -5.17 -1.27
N TYR A 118 -9.17 -4.78 -1.23
CA TYR A 118 -8.60 -4.08 -2.38
C TYR A 118 -8.30 -4.99 -3.58
N GLN A 119 -7.86 -6.24 -3.34
CA GLN A 119 -7.59 -7.19 -4.43
C GLN A 119 -8.89 -7.73 -5.04
N PRO A 120 -9.07 -7.72 -6.38
CA PRO A 120 -10.31 -8.14 -7.04
C PRO A 120 -10.79 -9.56 -6.70
N ASP A 121 -9.87 -10.49 -6.42
CA ASP A 121 -10.20 -11.89 -6.13
C ASP A 121 -10.27 -12.19 -4.63
N HIS A 122 -10.38 -11.17 -3.78
CA HIS A 122 -10.52 -11.38 -2.34
C HIS A 122 -11.96 -11.75 -1.99
N ASP A 123 -12.11 -12.86 -1.28
CA ASP A 123 -13.36 -13.53 -0.90
C ASP A 123 -13.82 -13.11 0.52
N GLY A 124 -13.58 -11.85 0.90
CA GLY A 124 -13.94 -11.30 2.23
C GLY A 124 -15.43 -11.35 2.56
N GLY A 125 -16.27 -11.64 1.55
CA GLY A 125 -17.70 -11.84 1.66
C GLY A 125 -18.49 -10.52 1.72
N PRO A 126 -19.83 -10.59 1.58
CA PRO A 126 -20.66 -9.41 1.33
C PRO A 126 -20.60 -8.32 2.41
N ALA A 127 -20.26 -8.68 3.66
CA ALA A 127 -20.15 -7.71 4.75
C ALA A 127 -18.82 -6.94 4.71
N ALA A 128 -17.72 -7.59 4.34
CA ALA A 128 -16.43 -6.93 4.16
C ALA A 128 -16.49 -5.99 2.95
N ASP A 129 -17.16 -6.41 1.88
CA ASP A 129 -17.38 -5.58 0.69
C ASP A 129 -18.13 -4.28 1.04
N ARG A 130 -19.24 -4.37 1.79
CA ARG A 130 -19.97 -3.17 2.26
C ARG A 130 -19.11 -2.23 3.11
N CYS A 131 -18.33 -2.77 4.04
CA CYS A 131 -17.46 -1.95 4.89
C CYS A 131 -16.36 -1.23 4.06
N ALA A 132 -15.84 -1.91 3.04
CA ALA A 132 -14.89 -1.31 2.11
C ALA A 132 -15.54 -0.25 1.22
N ASP A 133 -16.76 -0.49 0.75
CA ASP A 133 -17.54 0.48 -0.02
C ASP A 133 -17.79 1.75 0.80
N ASP A 134 -18.34 1.61 2.01
CA ASP A 134 -18.60 2.73 2.92
C ASP A 134 -17.31 3.51 3.24
N ALA A 135 -16.19 2.81 3.41
CA ALA A 135 -14.89 3.44 3.67
C ALA A 135 -14.39 4.24 2.46
N VAL A 136 -14.47 3.67 1.25
CA VAL A 136 -14.04 4.35 0.03
C VAL A 136 -14.94 5.55 -0.28
N ASP A 137 -16.25 5.41 -0.13
CA ASP A 137 -17.21 6.50 -0.38
C ASP A 137 -17.00 7.66 0.60
N ALA A 138 -16.72 7.36 1.87
CA ALA A 138 -16.38 8.37 2.87
C ALA A 138 -15.05 9.09 2.53
N LEU A 139 -14.02 8.34 2.11
CA LEU A 139 -12.73 8.91 1.73
C LEU A 139 -12.80 9.74 0.45
N ALA A 140 -13.65 9.35 -0.49
CA ALA A 140 -13.89 10.09 -1.71
C ALA A 140 -14.67 11.39 -1.42
N ALA A 141 -15.51 11.40 -0.38
CA ALA A 141 -16.29 12.57 0.04
C ALA A 141 -17.08 13.22 -1.12
N GLY A 142 -17.58 12.40 -2.05
CA GLY A 142 -18.30 12.84 -3.25
C GLY A 142 -17.41 13.23 -4.44
N ASP A 143 -16.08 13.29 -4.28
CA ASP A 143 -15.13 13.47 -5.38
C ASP A 143 -14.77 12.14 -6.04
N ALA A 144 -15.48 11.84 -7.14
CA ALA A 144 -15.25 10.65 -7.97
C ALA A 144 -14.14 10.84 -9.03
N SER A 145 -13.21 11.79 -8.85
CA SER A 145 -12.11 12.06 -9.77
C SER A 145 -11.01 10.98 -9.77
N GLU A 146 -10.24 10.92 -10.86
CA GLU A 146 -9.02 10.09 -10.92
C GLU A 146 -7.96 10.54 -9.92
N GLU A 147 -7.95 11.82 -9.56
CA GLU A 147 -7.04 12.36 -8.55
C GLU A 147 -7.41 11.85 -7.15
N SER A 148 -8.69 11.91 -6.79
CA SER A 148 -9.22 11.31 -5.55
C SER A 148 -8.90 9.81 -5.47
N ALA A 149 -9.17 9.06 -6.55
CA ALA A 149 -8.83 7.64 -6.63
C ALA A 149 -7.31 7.39 -6.48
N ALA A 150 -6.46 8.23 -7.07
CA ALA A 150 -5.01 8.13 -6.91
C ALA A 150 -4.57 8.32 -5.45
N ARG A 151 -5.13 9.34 -4.77
CA ARG A 151 -4.87 9.62 -3.35
C ARG A 151 -5.26 8.44 -2.45
N ILE A 152 -6.49 7.94 -2.59
CA ILE A 152 -6.98 6.78 -1.83
C ILE A 152 -6.14 5.54 -2.16
N GLY A 153 -5.84 5.34 -3.45
CA GLY A 153 -5.04 4.22 -3.94
C GLY A 153 -3.61 4.22 -3.40
N LEU A 154 -2.98 5.37 -3.16
CA LEU A 154 -1.68 5.47 -2.49
C LEU A 154 -1.77 4.99 -1.04
N LEU A 155 -2.77 5.44 -0.29
CA LEU A 155 -2.95 5.09 1.12
C LEU A 155 -3.29 3.61 1.31
N VAL A 156 -4.19 3.07 0.49
CA VAL A 156 -4.55 1.64 0.51
C VAL A 156 -3.33 0.76 0.21
N GLN A 157 -2.52 1.14 -0.78
CA GLN A 157 -1.33 0.37 -1.14
C GLN A 157 -0.18 0.52 -0.14
N ALA A 158 -0.10 1.65 0.58
CA ALA A 158 0.89 1.87 1.63
C ALA A 158 0.60 1.03 2.88
N CYS A 159 -0.67 0.78 3.20
CA CYS A 159 -1.10 0.12 4.44
C CYS A 159 -0.42 -1.24 4.71
N GLU A 160 -0.80 -2.30 3.99
CA GLU A 160 -0.28 -3.65 4.27
C GLU A 160 1.17 -3.83 3.81
N ALA A 161 1.57 -3.21 2.68
CA ALA A 161 2.92 -3.38 2.15
C ALA A 161 3.98 -2.75 3.06
N THR A 162 3.73 -1.55 3.60
CA THR A 162 4.67 -0.90 4.53
C THR A 162 4.64 -1.57 5.90
N ALA A 163 3.46 -1.99 6.38
CA ALA A 163 3.36 -2.76 7.61
C ALA A 163 4.16 -4.08 7.52
N ALA A 164 4.09 -4.79 6.39
CA ALA A 164 4.90 -5.99 6.15
C ALA A 164 6.40 -5.68 6.17
N LEU A 165 6.85 -4.58 5.52
CA LEU A 165 8.25 -4.12 5.61
C LEU A 165 8.69 -3.85 7.05
N VAL A 166 7.83 -3.20 7.85
CA VAL A 166 8.13 -2.91 9.26
C VAL A 166 8.25 -4.21 10.06
N ARG A 167 7.28 -5.12 9.93
CA ARG A 167 7.30 -6.43 10.59
C ARG A 167 8.56 -7.22 10.25
N ASP A 168 8.89 -7.32 8.98
CA ASP A 168 10.02 -8.12 8.53
C ASP A 168 11.34 -7.43 8.87
N GLY A 169 11.39 -6.09 8.84
CA GLY A 169 12.49 -5.28 9.35
C GLY A 169 12.71 -5.46 10.85
N MET A 170 11.63 -5.56 11.63
CA MET A 170 11.69 -5.90 13.05
C MET A 170 12.11 -7.35 13.31
N ARG A 171 12.11 -8.25 12.33
CA ARG A 171 12.65 -9.61 12.48
C ARG A 171 14.12 -9.68 12.06
N ALA A 172 14.46 -8.96 11.00
CA ALA A 172 15.78 -8.96 10.39
C ALA A 172 16.74 -7.91 10.98
N GLY A 173 16.24 -6.96 11.78
CA GLY A 173 16.99 -5.87 12.39
C GLY A 173 17.15 -4.61 11.56
N SER A 174 16.75 -4.63 10.28
CA SER A 174 16.65 -3.46 9.42
C SER A 174 15.77 -3.74 8.20
N VAL A 175 15.25 -2.69 7.56
CA VAL A 175 14.50 -2.81 6.29
C VAL A 175 15.38 -3.41 5.18
N GLU A 176 16.66 -3.03 5.13
CA GLU A 176 17.60 -3.57 4.14
C GLU A 176 17.83 -5.08 4.33
N ALA A 177 17.97 -5.54 5.57
CA ALA A 177 18.09 -6.97 5.87
C ALA A 177 16.79 -7.72 5.55
N ALA A 178 15.63 -7.12 5.81
CA ALA A 178 14.34 -7.72 5.46
C ALA A 178 14.20 -7.93 3.96
N LEU A 179 14.54 -6.93 3.14
CA LEU A 179 14.46 -7.02 1.67
C LEU A 179 15.39 -8.09 1.09
N ARG A 180 16.53 -8.38 1.73
CA ARG A 180 17.39 -9.52 1.35
C ARG A 180 16.74 -10.87 1.64
N GLY A 181 15.81 -10.93 2.60
CA GLY A 181 15.04 -12.13 2.93
C GLY A 181 13.79 -12.32 2.06
N GLY A 182 13.33 -11.26 1.40
CA GLY A 182 12.22 -11.29 0.46
C GLY A 182 11.41 -9.99 0.43
N PRO A 183 10.55 -9.83 -0.58
CA PRO A 183 9.73 -8.63 -0.73
C PRO A 183 8.50 -8.66 0.20
N PRO A 184 8.02 -7.48 0.66
CA PRO A 184 6.80 -7.39 1.47
C PRO A 184 5.55 -7.84 0.70
N VAL A 185 5.61 -7.75 -0.63
CA VAL A 185 4.60 -8.27 -1.55
C VAL A 185 5.28 -9.35 -2.40
N PRO A 186 5.08 -10.65 -2.09
CA PRO A 186 5.84 -11.73 -2.71
C PRO A 186 5.49 -11.98 -4.17
N ARG A 187 4.25 -11.66 -4.55
CA ARG A 187 3.74 -12.00 -5.87
C ARG A 187 2.82 -10.92 -6.41
N THR A 188 2.82 -10.78 -7.73
CA THR A 188 1.79 -10.07 -8.48
C THR A 188 1.26 -10.96 -9.60
N ARG A 189 0.35 -10.45 -10.41
CA ARG A 189 -0.28 -11.19 -11.51
C ARG A 189 -0.35 -10.33 -12.76
N ARG A 190 -0.25 -11.01 -13.90
CA ARG A 190 -0.53 -10.48 -15.24
C ARG A 190 -1.49 -11.42 -15.97
N VAL A 191 -2.01 -10.98 -17.10
CA VAL A 191 -2.82 -11.79 -18.01
C VAL A 191 -2.14 -11.86 -19.36
N ARG A 192 -2.01 -13.07 -19.91
CA ARG A 192 -1.54 -13.32 -21.26
C ARG A 192 -2.49 -14.27 -21.96
N ALA A 193 -3.04 -13.84 -23.10
CA ALA A 193 -4.01 -14.63 -23.88
C ALA A 193 -5.17 -15.21 -23.03
N GLY A 194 -5.70 -14.40 -22.09
CA GLY A 194 -6.79 -14.79 -21.20
C GLY A 194 -6.38 -15.64 -19.99
N VAL A 195 -5.10 -16.00 -19.86
CA VAL A 195 -4.59 -16.83 -18.75
C VAL A 195 -3.87 -15.95 -17.73
N VAL A 196 -4.17 -16.15 -16.44
CA VAL A 196 -3.45 -15.50 -15.35
C VAL A 196 -2.04 -16.07 -15.24
N VAL A 197 -1.05 -15.18 -15.30
CA VAL A 197 0.37 -15.46 -15.12
C VAL A 197 0.79 -14.92 -13.75
N PRO A 198 1.04 -15.78 -12.75
CA PRO A 198 1.63 -15.35 -11.49
C PRO A 198 3.08 -14.90 -11.71
N VAL A 199 3.49 -13.86 -11.02
CA VAL A 199 4.84 -13.29 -11.09
C VAL A 199 5.43 -13.25 -9.70
N ASP A 200 6.58 -13.89 -9.53
CA ASP A 200 7.38 -13.81 -8.30
C ASP A 200 8.15 -12.49 -8.28
N LEU A 201 8.10 -11.78 -7.15
CA LEU A 201 8.72 -10.47 -6.96
C LEU A 201 10.03 -10.54 -6.15
N SER A 202 10.58 -11.72 -5.90
CA SER A 202 11.78 -11.89 -5.07
C SER A 202 12.97 -11.05 -5.54
N GLU A 203 13.21 -10.99 -6.86
CA GLU A 203 14.28 -10.17 -7.47
C GLU A 203 13.85 -8.72 -7.77
N HIS A 204 12.55 -8.42 -7.64
CA HIS A 204 11.95 -7.12 -7.96
C HIS A 204 10.97 -6.70 -6.87
N PRO A 205 11.45 -6.38 -5.65
CA PRO A 205 10.58 -6.15 -4.48
C PRO A 205 9.60 -5.00 -4.64
N PHE A 206 9.89 -4.08 -5.55
CA PHE A 206 9.05 -2.93 -5.89
C PHE A 206 8.50 -3.03 -7.33
N GLY A 207 8.55 -4.22 -7.95
CA GLY A 207 8.20 -4.43 -9.34
C GLY A 207 9.23 -3.83 -10.31
N ALA A 208 8.88 -3.83 -11.60
CA ALA A 208 9.69 -3.29 -12.67
C ALA A 208 8.78 -2.72 -13.77
N GLY A 209 9.37 -1.96 -14.70
CA GLY A 209 8.65 -1.42 -15.85
C GLY A 209 7.61 -0.34 -15.49
N PRO A 210 6.60 -0.15 -16.35
CA PRO A 210 5.60 0.91 -16.18
C PRO A 210 4.82 0.83 -14.85
N HIS A 211 4.70 -0.37 -14.30
CA HIS A 211 3.99 -0.66 -13.05
C HIS A 211 4.91 -0.74 -11.81
N ALA A 212 6.19 -0.36 -11.92
CA ALA A 212 7.07 -0.25 -10.76
C ALA A 212 6.47 0.67 -9.68
N CYS A 213 6.69 0.35 -8.41
CA CYS A 213 6.13 1.08 -7.28
C CYS A 213 6.59 2.55 -7.31
N PRO A 214 5.68 3.52 -7.47
CA PRO A 214 6.06 4.93 -7.49
C PRO A 214 6.46 5.45 -6.10
N GLY A 215 5.99 4.81 -5.03
CA GLY A 215 6.23 5.20 -3.64
C GLY A 215 7.35 4.43 -2.95
N GLN A 216 8.27 3.82 -3.70
CA GLN A 216 9.36 3.02 -3.13
C GLN A 216 10.18 3.82 -2.11
N GLU A 217 10.62 5.03 -2.45
CA GLU A 217 11.44 5.86 -1.57
C GLU A 217 10.69 6.26 -0.29
N HIS A 218 9.42 6.64 -0.41
CA HIS A 218 8.55 7.01 0.70
C HIS A 218 8.31 5.83 1.65
N ALA A 219 8.00 4.65 1.11
CA ALA A 219 7.78 3.43 1.91
C ALA A 219 9.05 3.02 2.67
N LEU A 220 10.22 3.06 2.01
CA LEU A 220 11.50 2.75 2.65
C LEU A 220 11.84 3.75 3.77
N ALA A 221 11.60 5.03 3.55
CA ALA A 221 11.87 6.08 4.54
C ALA A 221 10.99 5.93 5.79
N ILE A 222 9.67 5.74 5.59
CA ILE A 222 8.71 5.51 6.68
C ILE A 222 9.06 4.23 7.44
N ALA A 223 9.21 3.09 6.74
CA ALA A 223 9.48 1.81 7.38
C ALA A 223 10.81 1.81 8.15
N SER A 224 11.86 2.43 7.60
CA SER A 224 13.17 2.48 8.28
C SER A 224 13.11 3.28 9.58
N ALA A 225 12.40 4.42 9.57
CA ALA A 225 12.21 5.22 10.78
C ALA A 225 11.47 4.44 11.87
N MET A 226 10.42 3.72 11.49
CA MET A 226 9.66 2.87 12.42
C MET A 226 10.50 1.72 12.95
N VAL A 227 11.20 0.98 12.09
CA VAL A 227 12.06 -0.16 12.48
C VAL A 227 13.17 0.29 13.42
N ASN A 228 13.81 1.43 13.16
CA ASN A 228 14.86 1.96 14.05
C ASN A 228 14.35 2.22 15.48
N LEU A 229 13.08 2.59 15.64
CA LEU A 229 12.46 2.81 16.96
C LEU A 229 11.99 1.49 17.60
N LEU A 230 11.43 0.58 16.78
CA LEU A 230 10.77 -0.63 17.25
C LEU A 230 11.73 -1.81 17.49
N TRP A 231 12.77 -1.96 16.66
CA TRP A 231 13.71 -3.08 16.74
C TRP A 231 14.37 -3.26 18.12
N PRO A 232 14.85 -2.20 18.80
CA PRO A 232 15.43 -2.34 20.15
C PRO A 232 14.42 -2.87 21.19
N LYS A 233 13.13 -2.75 20.88
CA LYS A 233 12.00 -3.13 21.74
C LYS A 233 11.31 -4.40 21.25
N ALA A 234 11.79 -5.03 20.18
CA ALA A 234 11.11 -6.13 19.50
C ALA A 234 10.83 -7.32 20.43
N PHE A 235 11.64 -7.56 21.46
CA PHE A 235 11.43 -8.65 22.42
C PHE A 235 10.26 -8.42 23.40
N PHE A 236 9.72 -7.19 23.50
CA PHE A 236 8.66 -6.85 24.45
C PHE A 236 7.25 -6.94 23.86
N PHE A 237 7.12 -7.14 22.54
CA PHE A 237 5.84 -7.04 21.86
C PHE A 237 5.52 -8.27 21.00
N ARG A 238 4.23 -8.52 20.78
CA ARG A 238 3.73 -9.48 19.79
C ARG A 238 3.51 -8.77 18.45
N TYR A 239 3.98 -9.39 17.35
CA TYR A 239 3.82 -8.91 15.98
C TYR A 239 4.07 -10.00 14.93
#